data_AF-A0A2N2PHV8-F1
#
_entry.id   AF-A0A2N2PHV8-F1
#
_cell.length_a   1.000
_cell.length_b   1.000
_cell.length_c   1.000
_cell.angle_alpha   90.00
_cell.angle_beta   90.00
_cell.angle_gamma   90.00
#
_symmetry.space_group_name_H-M   'P 1'
#
loop_
_entity.id
_entity.type
_entity.pdbx_description
1 polymer ?
#
loop_
_entity_poly.entity_id
_entity_poly.type
_entity_poly.pdbx_seq_one_letter_code
_entity_poly.pdbx_strand_id
1 'polypeptide(L)'
;MIFGKKKQPSEMTQQEVLAIVKAEKYKELNDKHLVELFCLALPSLQFARSSEYVKPVMGFYMYLSTRISSDERKSIGQSVARAMERGELTQYCLLPFLFPENDPGVVSTAAIDFVMAQRPDEGDDLSVVREVIEMIRGGMPFNPGAVFGGLLLMGDKRVCELLWEDRFLAEPHMPVVVKMHSGSMKKWTLEFFLDWLEDAFKRDEQNLAGVVAAGLVNYRRCAQSDVVEDSERVFNRPILSEFGVRPLMPQSFGNFVEEHKARLLRMLEEETGDEQVMPLLLQYWDVPVK
;
A
#
# COMPACT_ATOMS: atom_id res chain seq x y z
N MET A 1 -10.20 32.67 -17.06
CA MET A 1 -11.60 32.51 -16.62
C MET A 1 -12.26 31.36 -17.40
N ILE A 2 -11.85 30.12 -17.13
CA ILE A 2 -12.19 28.93 -17.94
C ILE A 2 -13.67 28.53 -17.81
N PHE A 3 -14.29 28.83 -16.67
CA PHE A 3 -15.71 28.62 -16.38
C PHE A 3 -16.56 29.89 -16.54
N GLY A 4 -16.03 30.93 -17.19
CA GLY A 4 -16.76 32.18 -17.42
C GLY A 4 -17.91 31.98 -18.41
N LYS A 5 -19.12 31.73 -17.88
CA LYS A 5 -20.40 31.53 -18.59
C LYS A 5 -20.59 30.22 -19.38
N LYS A 6 -19.69 29.23 -19.23
CA LYS A 6 -19.80 27.92 -19.91
C LYS A 6 -20.13 26.81 -18.91
N LYS A 7 -20.96 25.87 -19.38
CA LYS A 7 -21.38 24.58 -18.81
C LYS A 7 -20.80 24.21 -17.44
N GLN A 8 -21.65 23.79 -16.51
CA GLN A 8 -21.18 23.23 -15.24
C GLN A 8 -20.22 22.05 -15.52
N PRO A 9 -19.22 21.79 -14.65
CA PRO A 9 -18.30 20.66 -14.83
C PRO A 9 -19.02 19.33 -15.09
N SER A 10 -20.20 19.13 -14.48
CA SER A 10 -21.10 17.97 -14.68
C SER A 10 -21.67 17.82 -16.09
N GLU A 11 -21.62 18.85 -16.93
CA GLU A 11 -22.16 18.88 -18.30
C GLU A 11 -21.08 18.72 -19.38
N MET A 12 -19.82 18.55 -18.96
CA MET A 12 -18.67 18.37 -19.84
C MET A 12 -18.54 16.92 -20.32
N THR A 13 -18.26 16.76 -21.60
CA THR A 13 -17.87 15.47 -22.18
C THR A 13 -16.44 15.10 -21.78
N GLN A 14 -16.12 13.80 -21.79
CA GLN A 14 -14.77 13.32 -21.51
C GLN A 14 -13.71 13.92 -22.46
N GLN A 15 -14.07 14.19 -23.72
CA GLN A 15 -13.17 14.83 -24.68
C GLN A 15 -12.89 16.29 -24.31
N GLU A 16 -13.90 17.04 -23.85
CA GLU A 16 -13.73 18.42 -23.38
C GLU A 16 -12.85 18.49 -22.13
N VAL A 17 -13.07 17.57 -21.17
CA VAL A 17 -12.24 17.46 -19.96
C VAL A 17 -10.79 17.18 -20.34
N LEU A 18 -10.56 16.17 -21.18
CA LEU A 18 -9.21 15.81 -21.59
C LEU A 18 -8.53 16.92 -22.40
N ALA A 19 -9.26 17.68 -23.21
CA ALA A 19 -8.72 18.84 -23.93
C ALA A 19 -8.25 19.95 -22.97
N ILE A 20 -8.99 20.20 -21.88
CA ILE A 20 -8.56 21.12 -20.81
C ILE A 20 -7.30 20.60 -20.14
N VAL A 21 -7.26 19.31 -19.81
CA VAL A 21 -6.12 18.65 -19.15
C VAL A 21 -4.86 18.70 -20.05
N LYS A 22 -4.97 18.31 -21.32
CA LYS A 22 -3.87 18.34 -22.28
C LYS A 22 -3.35 19.75 -22.54
N ALA A 23 -4.22 20.76 -22.54
CA ALA A 23 -3.84 22.15 -22.70
C ALA A 23 -3.35 22.81 -21.40
N GLU A 24 -3.27 22.05 -20.29
CA GLU A 24 -2.86 22.51 -18.97
C GLU A 24 -3.64 23.72 -18.42
N LYS A 25 -4.84 23.95 -18.94
CA LYS A 25 -5.68 25.09 -18.55
C LYS A 25 -6.10 25.01 -17.08
N TYR A 26 -6.08 23.81 -16.50
CA TYR A 26 -6.37 23.61 -15.08
C TYR A 26 -5.47 24.44 -14.15
N LYS A 27 -4.26 24.85 -14.57
CA LYS A 27 -3.34 25.63 -13.72
C LYS A 27 -3.92 26.94 -13.20
N GLU A 28 -4.89 27.53 -13.91
CA GLU A 28 -5.60 28.76 -13.51
C GLU A 28 -6.74 28.53 -12.50
N LEU A 29 -7.06 27.28 -12.19
CA LEU A 29 -8.20 26.94 -11.34
C LEU A 29 -7.84 27.05 -9.84
N ASN A 30 -8.86 27.34 -9.04
CA ASN A 30 -8.76 27.20 -7.58
C ASN A 30 -8.84 25.71 -7.17
N ASP A 31 -8.47 25.40 -5.94
CA ASP A 31 -8.32 24.01 -5.49
C ASP A 31 -9.62 23.21 -5.57
N LYS A 32 -10.76 23.84 -5.27
CA LYS A 32 -12.08 23.22 -5.41
C LYS A 32 -12.35 22.78 -6.86
N HIS A 33 -12.20 23.68 -7.83
CA HIS A 33 -12.44 23.37 -9.24
C HIS A 33 -11.36 22.44 -9.82
N LEU A 34 -10.14 22.46 -9.28
CA LEU A 34 -9.09 21.50 -9.61
C LEU A 34 -9.52 20.08 -9.25
N VAL A 35 -10.00 19.87 -8.01
CA VAL A 35 -10.49 18.57 -7.55
C VAL A 35 -11.67 18.10 -8.38
N GLU A 36 -12.66 18.96 -8.61
CA GLU A 36 -13.83 18.62 -9.46
C GLU A 36 -13.41 18.20 -10.87
N LEU A 37 -12.52 18.96 -11.51
CA LEU A 37 -12.01 18.62 -12.83
C LEU A 37 -11.20 17.31 -12.82
N PHE A 38 -10.43 17.05 -11.78
CA PHE A 38 -9.68 15.81 -11.64
C PHE A 38 -10.60 14.60 -11.54
N CYS A 39 -11.64 14.67 -10.71
CA CYS A 39 -12.64 13.61 -10.60
C CYS A 39 -13.32 13.33 -11.95
N LEU A 40 -13.57 14.36 -12.76
CA LEU A 40 -14.14 14.21 -14.11
C LEU A 40 -13.14 13.63 -15.12
N ALA A 41 -11.84 13.79 -14.90
CA ALA A 41 -10.79 13.28 -15.78
C ALA A 41 -10.46 11.80 -15.52
N LEU A 42 -10.67 11.31 -14.29
CA LEU A 42 -10.36 9.92 -13.90
C LEU A 42 -10.99 8.84 -14.79
N PRO A 43 -12.27 8.94 -15.24
CA PRO A 43 -12.86 7.95 -16.14
C PRO A 43 -12.10 7.77 -17.47
N SER A 44 -11.35 8.78 -17.92
CA SER A 44 -10.52 8.64 -19.13
C SER A 44 -9.40 7.60 -18.97
N LEU A 45 -9.01 7.28 -17.73
CA LEU A 45 -8.04 6.23 -17.43
C LEU A 45 -8.59 4.81 -17.62
N GLN A 46 -9.90 4.63 -17.81
CA GLN A 46 -10.45 3.32 -18.20
C GLN A 46 -9.90 2.87 -19.58
N PHE A 47 -9.40 3.81 -20.38
CA PHE A 47 -8.71 3.56 -21.65
C PHE A 47 -7.18 3.50 -21.49
N ALA A 48 -6.67 3.07 -20.33
CA ALA A 48 -5.25 3.07 -19.95
C ALA A 48 -4.30 2.39 -20.95
N ARG A 49 -4.81 1.54 -21.86
CA ARG A 49 -4.03 0.96 -22.97
C ARG A 49 -3.50 2.01 -23.95
N SER A 50 -4.04 3.23 -23.95
CA SER A 50 -3.52 4.34 -24.74
C SER A 50 -2.83 5.38 -23.86
N SER A 51 -1.52 5.53 -24.09
CA SER A 51 -0.68 6.53 -23.41
C SER A 51 -1.16 7.98 -23.58
N GLU A 52 -2.02 8.22 -24.58
CA GLU A 52 -2.66 9.51 -24.85
C GLU A 52 -3.56 9.99 -23.70
N TYR A 53 -4.16 9.07 -22.95
CA TYR A 53 -5.03 9.38 -21.81
C TYR A 53 -4.27 9.37 -20.48
N VAL A 54 -3.34 8.43 -20.33
CA VAL A 54 -2.61 8.23 -19.07
C VAL A 54 -1.71 9.41 -18.75
N LYS A 55 -0.82 9.81 -19.66
CA LYS A 55 0.19 10.85 -19.37
C LYS A 55 -0.41 12.19 -18.95
N PRO A 56 -1.43 12.74 -19.64
CA PRO A 56 -2.01 14.02 -19.25
C PRO A 56 -2.67 13.97 -17.87
N VAL A 57 -3.36 12.88 -17.54
CA VAL A 57 -4.03 12.73 -16.23
C VAL A 57 -3.02 12.55 -15.10
N MET A 58 -1.93 11.80 -15.33
CA MET A 58 -0.83 11.67 -14.37
C MET A 58 -0.17 13.03 -14.09
N GLY A 59 0.15 13.79 -15.14
CA GLY A 59 0.73 15.13 -14.99
C GLY A 59 -0.23 16.10 -14.27
N PHE A 60 -1.53 15.99 -14.53
CA PHE A 60 -2.54 16.77 -13.81
C PHE A 60 -2.61 16.39 -12.33
N TYR A 61 -2.59 15.11 -12.00
CA TYR A 61 -2.54 14.67 -10.60
C TYR A 61 -1.29 15.16 -9.88
N MET A 62 -0.11 15.09 -10.51
CA MET A 62 1.13 15.63 -9.94
C MET A 62 1.02 17.11 -9.61
N TYR A 63 0.36 17.90 -10.48
CA TYR A 63 0.08 19.29 -10.16
C TYR A 63 -0.91 19.43 -9.00
N LEU A 64 -2.01 18.68 -9.04
CA LEU A 64 -3.03 18.68 -7.98
C LEU A 64 -2.41 18.33 -6.62
N SER A 65 -1.51 17.35 -6.54
CA SER A 65 -0.94 16.89 -5.27
C SER A 65 -0.04 17.91 -4.60
N THR A 66 0.48 18.90 -5.35
CA THR A 66 1.19 20.06 -4.77
C THR A 66 0.24 21.11 -4.19
N ARG A 67 -1.06 21.01 -4.47
CA ARG A 67 -2.07 22.02 -4.13
C ARG A 67 -3.01 21.59 -3.00
N ILE A 68 -3.25 20.28 -2.85
CA ILE A 68 -4.16 19.73 -1.83
C ILE A 68 -3.41 18.84 -0.84
N SER A 69 -3.96 18.69 0.36
CA SER A 69 -3.37 17.89 1.44
C SER A 69 -3.40 16.39 1.15
N SER A 70 -2.58 15.61 1.86
CA SER A 70 -2.62 14.15 1.79
C SER A 70 -3.99 13.58 2.18
N ASP A 71 -4.68 14.18 3.14
CA ASP A 71 -6.01 13.72 3.58
C ASP A 71 -7.08 13.94 2.50
N GLU A 72 -7.02 15.05 1.77
CA GLU A 72 -7.88 15.27 0.61
C GLU A 72 -7.59 14.24 -0.49
N ARG A 73 -6.32 13.92 -0.75
CA ARG A 73 -5.95 12.88 -1.73
C ARG A 73 -6.45 11.49 -1.32
N LYS A 74 -6.34 11.14 -0.03
CA LYS A 74 -6.94 9.91 0.53
C LYS A 74 -8.45 9.89 0.34
N SER A 75 -9.13 11.01 0.60
CA SER A 75 -10.59 11.13 0.43
C SER A 75 -11.03 10.94 -1.03
N ILE A 76 -10.28 11.50 -1.99
CA ILE A 76 -10.52 11.29 -3.42
C ILE A 76 -10.30 9.81 -3.76
N GLY A 77 -9.19 9.21 -3.33
CA GLY A 77 -8.90 7.78 -3.55
C GLY A 77 -9.99 6.86 -3.01
N GLN A 78 -10.48 7.11 -1.79
CA GLN A 78 -11.62 6.38 -1.21
C GLN A 78 -12.90 6.54 -2.04
N SER A 79 -13.14 7.73 -2.60
CA SER A 79 -14.29 7.97 -3.47
C SER A 79 -14.18 7.18 -4.78
N VAL A 80 -12.96 7.05 -5.32
CA VAL A 80 -12.66 6.20 -6.48
C VAL A 80 -12.92 4.73 -6.16
N ALA A 81 -12.40 4.22 -5.04
CA ALA A 81 -12.62 2.84 -4.60
C ALA A 81 -14.12 2.52 -4.46
N ARG A 82 -14.91 3.40 -3.83
CA ARG A 82 -16.37 3.23 -3.74
C ARG A 82 -17.07 3.25 -5.10
N ALA A 83 -16.59 4.06 -6.05
CA ALA A 83 -17.14 4.08 -7.40
C ALA A 83 -16.79 2.80 -8.18
N MET A 84 -15.61 2.21 -7.92
CA MET A 84 -15.22 0.90 -8.45
C MET A 84 -16.11 -0.21 -7.89
N GLU A 85 -16.43 -0.20 -6.59
CA GLU A 85 -17.39 -1.15 -5.98
C GLU A 85 -18.79 -1.07 -6.62
N ARG A 86 -19.20 0.12 -7.08
CA ARG A 86 -20.46 0.32 -7.82
C ARG A 86 -20.36 -0.03 -9.31
N GLY A 87 -19.18 -0.43 -9.80
CA GLY A 87 -18.94 -0.72 -11.22
C GLY A 87 -18.90 0.52 -12.13
N GLU A 88 -18.75 1.72 -11.57
CA GLU A 88 -18.72 2.98 -12.33
C GLU A 88 -17.33 3.30 -12.88
N LEU A 89 -16.28 2.83 -12.17
CA LEU A 89 -14.87 3.03 -12.51
C LEU A 89 -14.11 1.71 -12.51
N THR A 90 -12.97 1.69 -13.19
CA THR A 90 -12.02 0.56 -13.20
C THR A 90 -10.84 0.83 -12.26
N GLN A 91 -10.08 -0.21 -11.90
CA GLN A 91 -8.84 -0.09 -11.12
C GLN A 91 -7.83 0.92 -11.69
N TYR A 92 -7.83 1.14 -13.00
CA TYR A 92 -6.89 2.08 -13.63
C TYR A 92 -7.09 3.54 -13.16
N CYS A 93 -8.23 3.86 -12.55
CA CYS A 93 -8.46 5.16 -11.92
C CYS A 93 -7.64 5.35 -10.63
N LEU A 94 -7.05 4.29 -10.07
CA LEU A 94 -6.14 4.36 -8.92
C LEU A 94 -4.68 4.64 -9.31
N LEU A 95 -4.32 4.52 -10.60
CA LEU A 95 -2.93 4.74 -11.05
C LEU A 95 -2.33 6.09 -10.61
N PRO A 96 -3.07 7.23 -10.57
CA PRO A 96 -2.50 8.48 -10.08
C PRO A 96 -2.07 8.43 -8.61
N PHE A 97 -2.78 7.65 -7.80
CA PHE A 97 -2.48 7.46 -6.38
C PHE A 97 -1.41 6.39 -6.14
N LEU A 98 -1.13 5.55 -7.14
CA LEU A 98 -0.17 4.45 -7.06
C LEU A 98 1.21 4.84 -7.59
N PHE A 99 1.28 5.61 -8.68
CA PHE A 99 2.54 5.87 -9.38
C PHE A 99 3.18 7.22 -9.02
N PRO A 100 2.61 8.38 -9.36
CA PRO A 100 3.24 9.68 -9.07
C PRO A 100 2.99 10.23 -7.64
N GLU A 101 2.45 9.42 -6.72
CA GLU A 101 2.21 9.81 -5.33
C GLU A 101 3.39 9.46 -4.43
N ASN A 102 3.68 10.35 -3.48
CA ASN A 102 4.78 10.19 -2.52
C ASN A 102 4.30 9.90 -1.10
N ASP A 103 3.06 10.28 -0.74
CA ASP A 103 2.48 9.99 0.58
C ASP A 103 2.30 8.48 0.77
N PRO A 104 3.02 7.84 1.72
CA PRO A 104 2.97 6.40 1.89
C PRO A 104 1.56 5.87 2.19
N GLY A 105 0.75 6.63 2.93
CA GLY A 105 -0.60 6.21 3.30
C GLY A 105 -1.61 6.29 2.16
N VAL A 106 -1.40 7.20 1.20
CA VAL A 106 -2.18 7.23 -0.06
C VAL A 106 -1.77 6.05 -0.94
N VAL A 107 -0.46 5.88 -1.18
CA VAL A 107 0.09 4.84 -2.07
C VAL A 107 -0.28 3.44 -1.59
N SER A 108 -0.15 3.17 -0.29
CA SER A 108 -0.42 1.86 0.27
C SER A 108 -1.89 1.46 0.15
N THR A 109 -2.79 2.42 0.40
CA THR A 109 -4.23 2.23 0.25
C THR A 109 -4.57 1.97 -1.21
N ALA A 110 -4.03 2.78 -2.12
CA ALA A 110 -4.21 2.61 -3.56
C ALA A 110 -3.67 1.26 -4.05
N ALA A 111 -2.55 0.78 -3.53
CA ALA A 111 -2.00 -0.54 -3.89
C ALA A 111 -2.93 -1.68 -3.48
N ILE A 112 -3.45 -1.65 -2.24
CA ILE A 112 -4.41 -2.65 -1.76
C ILE A 112 -5.69 -2.61 -2.61
N ASP A 113 -6.28 -1.43 -2.79
CA ASP A 113 -7.52 -1.27 -3.56
C ASP A 113 -7.33 -1.68 -5.02
N PHE A 114 -6.17 -1.37 -5.61
CA PHE A 114 -5.83 -1.74 -6.98
C PHE A 114 -5.77 -3.25 -7.15
N VAL A 115 -5.09 -3.97 -6.25
CA VAL A 115 -5.03 -5.44 -6.33
C VAL A 115 -6.39 -6.06 -6.09
N MET A 116 -7.12 -5.61 -5.07
CA MET A 116 -8.39 -6.21 -4.68
C MET A 116 -9.50 -6.00 -5.72
N ALA A 117 -9.43 -4.93 -6.51
CA ALA A 117 -10.42 -4.62 -7.54
C ALA A 117 -10.20 -5.32 -8.88
N GLN A 118 -9.04 -5.95 -9.08
CA GLN A 118 -8.76 -6.66 -10.32
C GLN A 118 -9.28 -8.09 -10.29
N ARG A 119 -9.57 -8.58 -11.49
CA ARG A 119 -9.84 -10.00 -11.72
C ARG A 119 -8.51 -10.69 -11.99
N PRO A 120 -8.08 -11.63 -11.14
CA PRO A 120 -6.95 -12.49 -11.43
C PRO A 120 -7.19 -13.37 -12.65
N ASP A 121 -6.10 -13.81 -13.26
CA ASP A 121 -6.09 -14.80 -14.31
C ASP A 121 -6.69 -16.13 -13.84
N GLU A 122 -7.27 -16.88 -14.79
CA GLU A 122 -7.95 -18.14 -14.49
C GLU A 122 -6.97 -19.17 -13.91
N GLY A 123 -7.28 -19.67 -12.71
CA GLY A 123 -6.44 -20.63 -11.99
C GLY A 123 -5.28 -19.99 -11.21
N ASP A 124 -5.19 -18.65 -11.19
CA ASP A 124 -4.10 -17.93 -10.54
C ASP A 124 -4.59 -16.68 -9.77
N ASP A 125 -5.01 -16.91 -8.53
CA ASP A 125 -5.50 -15.88 -7.61
C ASP A 125 -4.49 -14.74 -7.33
N LEU A 126 -3.20 -14.96 -7.57
CA LEU A 126 -2.12 -14.02 -7.22
C LEU A 126 -1.50 -13.33 -8.44
N SER A 127 -1.99 -13.59 -9.65
CA SER A 127 -1.55 -12.95 -10.90
C SER A 127 -1.47 -11.42 -10.77
N VAL A 128 -2.48 -10.80 -10.18
CA VAL A 128 -2.54 -9.34 -9.96
C VAL A 128 -1.46 -8.85 -8.99
N VAL A 129 -1.21 -9.60 -7.92
CA VAL A 129 -0.15 -9.26 -6.94
C VAL A 129 1.21 -9.29 -7.64
N ARG A 130 1.46 -10.32 -8.46
CA ARG A 130 2.67 -10.41 -9.27
C ARG A 130 2.79 -9.26 -10.26
N GLU A 131 1.70 -8.86 -10.91
CA GLU A 131 1.71 -7.70 -11.81
C GLU A 131 2.18 -6.43 -11.08
N VAL A 132 1.70 -6.18 -9.85
CA VAL A 132 2.15 -5.03 -9.05
C VAL A 132 3.62 -5.16 -8.64
N ILE A 133 4.09 -6.37 -8.32
CA ILE A 133 5.51 -6.61 -8.05
C ILE A 133 6.37 -6.33 -9.31
N GLU A 134 5.92 -6.72 -10.50
CA GLU A 134 6.58 -6.36 -11.77
C GLU A 134 6.60 -4.84 -11.99
N MET A 135 5.54 -4.12 -11.61
CA MET A 135 5.53 -2.65 -11.68
C MET A 135 6.58 -2.04 -10.75
N ILE A 136 6.75 -2.56 -9.53
CA ILE A 136 7.82 -2.16 -8.61
C ILE A 136 9.19 -2.43 -9.24
N ARG A 137 9.40 -3.64 -9.76
CA ARG A 137 10.66 -4.05 -10.42
C ARG A 137 10.98 -3.18 -11.63
N GLY A 138 9.97 -2.76 -12.38
CA GLY A 138 10.08 -1.83 -13.50
C GLY A 138 10.31 -0.38 -13.10
N GLY A 139 10.34 -0.05 -11.81
CA GLY A 139 10.55 1.31 -11.30
C GLY A 139 9.41 2.28 -11.63
N MET A 140 8.18 1.77 -11.78
CA MET A 140 7.03 2.61 -12.12
C MET A 140 6.56 3.51 -10.96
N PRO A 141 6.44 3.03 -9.71
CA PRO A 141 6.02 3.87 -8.59
C PRO A 141 7.11 4.82 -8.12
N PHE A 142 6.76 6.05 -7.75
CA PHE A 142 7.67 6.99 -7.10
C PHE A 142 8.01 6.55 -5.67
N ASN A 143 7.10 5.83 -5.01
CA ASN A 143 7.30 5.29 -3.67
C ASN A 143 7.12 3.75 -3.65
N PRO A 144 8.11 2.99 -4.18
CA PRO A 144 8.02 1.53 -4.26
C PRO A 144 7.91 0.86 -2.89
N GLY A 145 8.55 1.42 -1.86
CA GLY A 145 8.41 0.93 -0.47
C GLY A 145 6.98 1.02 0.05
N ALA A 146 6.24 2.08 -0.29
CA ALA A 146 4.84 2.20 0.10
C ALA A 146 3.92 1.24 -0.68
N VAL A 147 4.23 0.94 -1.94
CA VAL A 147 3.49 -0.10 -2.68
C VAL A 147 3.75 -1.47 -2.05
N PHE A 148 5.02 -1.82 -1.84
CA PHE A 148 5.42 -3.09 -1.21
C PHE A 148 4.80 -3.26 0.17
N GLY A 149 4.91 -2.23 1.03
CA GLY A 149 4.32 -2.26 2.36
C GLY A 149 2.80 -2.30 2.32
N GLY A 150 2.14 -1.73 1.32
CA GLY A 150 0.70 -1.88 1.10
C GLY A 150 0.31 -3.34 0.86
N LEU A 151 1.04 -4.04 -0.02
CA LEU A 151 0.85 -5.48 -0.25
C LEU A 151 1.12 -6.29 1.02
N LEU A 152 2.18 -5.96 1.76
CA LEU A 152 2.53 -6.63 3.01
C LEU A 152 1.42 -6.46 4.08
N LEU A 153 0.82 -5.27 4.17
CA LEU A 153 -0.29 -4.97 5.09
C LEU A 153 -1.58 -5.74 4.77
N MET A 154 -1.67 -6.40 3.61
CA MET A 154 -2.80 -7.29 3.32
C MET A 154 -2.87 -8.45 4.32
N GLY A 155 -1.72 -8.89 4.85
CA GLY A 155 -1.62 -9.92 5.89
C GLY A 155 -2.00 -11.33 5.43
N ASP A 156 -2.04 -11.57 4.11
CA ASP A 156 -2.30 -12.87 3.50
C ASP A 156 -0.98 -13.64 3.35
N LYS A 157 -0.94 -14.88 3.84
CA LYS A 157 0.22 -15.76 3.74
C LYS A 157 0.80 -15.82 2.33
N ARG A 158 -0.06 -16.05 1.34
CA ARG A 158 0.34 -16.28 -0.05
C ARG A 158 0.96 -15.03 -0.68
N VAL A 159 0.46 -13.86 -0.29
CA VAL A 159 1.02 -12.56 -0.69
C VAL A 159 2.38 -12.35 -0.02
N CYS A 160 2.51 -12.63 1.27
CA CYS A 160 3.76 -12.48 2.01
C CYS A 160 4.86 -13.43 1.48
N GLU A 161 4.49 -14.66 1.10
CA GLU A 161 5.41 -15.62 0.46
C GLU A 161 5.94 -15.09 -0.88
N LEU A 162 5.08 -14.52 -1.74
CA LEU A 162 5.53 -13.88 -2.97
C LEU A 162 6.45 -12.67 -2.72
N LEU A 163 6.08 -11.82 -1.76
CA LEU A 163 6.90 -10.66 -1.39
C LEU A 163 8.26 -11.07 -0.82
N TRP A 164 8.37 -12.25 -0.21
CA TRP A 164 9.63 -12.74 0.35
C TRP A 164 10.67 -13.04 -0.72
N GLU A 165 10.23 -13.60 -1.85
CA GLU A 165 11.07 -13.86 -3.03
C GLU A 165 11.66 -12.55 -3.60
N ASP A 166 10.89 -11.47 -3.52
CA ASP A 166 11.22 -10.15 -4.05
C ASP A 166 11.57 -9.11 -2.96
N ARG A 167 11.90 -9.55 -1.74
CA ARG A 167 12.10 -8.65 -0.59
C ARG A 167 13.21 -7.62 -0.80
N PHE A 168 14.21 -7.94 -1.62
CA PHE A 168 15.29 -7.01 -2.00
C PHE A 168 14.78 -5.75 -2.71
N LEU A 169 13.60 -5.79 -3.34
CA LEU A 169 12.96 -4.60 -3.92
C LEU A 169 12.59 -3.57 -2.85
N ALA A 170 12.32 -4.01 -1.62
CA ALA A 170 11.95 -3.15 -0.50
C ALA A 170 13.14 -2.75 0.39
N GLU A 171 14.29 -3.44 0.34
CA GLU A 171 15.46 -3.15 1.18
C GLU A 171 15.88 -1.66 1.17
N PRO A 172 16.03 -1.00 -0.01
CA PRO A 172 16.39 0.42 -0.05
C PRO A 172 15.31 1.35 0.53
N HIS A 173 14.10 0.84 0.70
CA HIS A 173 12.92 1.57 1.14
C HIS A 173 12.39 1.10 2.50
N MET A 174 13.14 0.29 3.23
CA MET A 174 12.71 -0.26 4.52
C MET A 174 12.27 0.79 5.54
N PRO A 175 12.89 1.99 5.64
CA PRO A 175 12.39 3.04 6.53
C PRO A 175 10.96 3.50 6.23
N VAL A 176 10.47 3.33 5.00
CA VAL A 176 9.07 3.55 4.63
C VAL A 176 8.24 2.34 5.06
N VAL A 177 8.62 1.12 4.64
CA VAL A 177 7.88 -0.13 4.89
C VAL A 177 7.60 -0.32 6.38
N VAL A 178 8.60 -0.15 7.25
CA VAL A 178 8.48 -0.41 8.70
C VAL A 178 7.65 0.63 9.46
N LYS A 179 7.32 1.76 8.81
CA LYS A 179 6.42 2.79 9.38
C LYS A 179 4.97 2.55 8.98
N MET A 180 4.70 1.62 8.08
CA MET A 180 3.36 1.35 7.60
C MET A 180 2.60 0.47 8.58
N HIS A 181 1.35 0.84 8.85
CA HIS A 181 0.48 0.08 9.75
C HIS A 181 -0.98 0.28 9.35
N SER A 182 -1.80 -0.75 9.56
CA SER A 182 -3.25 -0.72 9.35
C SER A 182 -4.05 -0.47 10.63
N GLY A 183 -3.39 -0.48 11.80
CA GLY A 183 -4.05 -0.48 13.10
C GLY A 183 -4.43 -1.88 13.61
N SER A 184 -4.33 -2.91 12.77
CA SER A 184 -4.48 -4.31 13.16
C SER A 184 -3.15 -5.05 12.99
N MET A 185 -2.83 -5.95 13.93
CA MET A 185 -1.71 -6.87 13.76
C MET A 185 -2.16 -8.05 12.90
N LYS A 186 -1.51 -8.26 11.75
CA LYS A 186 -1.72 -9.41 10.89
C LYS A 186 -0.63 -10.45 11.14
N LYS A 187 -1.02 -11.71 11.31
CA LYS A 187 -0.09 -12.83 11.58
C LYS A 187 1.04 -12.85 10.56
N TRP A 188 0.71 -12.92 9.28
CA TRP A 188 1.71 -13.09 8.21
C TRP A 188 2.59 -11.86 7.98
N THR A 189 2.14 -10.66 8.35
CA THR A 189 3.00 -9.47 8.36
C THR A 189 4.04 -9.55 9.48
N LEU A 190 3.66 -10.02 10.69
CA LEU A 190 4.61 -10.27 11.78
C LEU A 190 5.60 -11.37 11.43
N GLU A 191 5.13 -12.50 10.91
CA GLU A 191 5.97 -13.61 10.45
C GLU A 191 7.01 -13.13 9.44
N PHE A 192 6.58 -12.35 8.45
CA PHE A 192 7.45 -11.81 7.43
C PHE A 192 8.56 -10.91 8.00
N PHE A 193 8.24 -10.05 8.97
CA PHE A 193 9.27 -9.23 9.64
C PHE A 193 10.19 -10.07 10.53
N LEU A 194 9.68 -11.13 11.19
CA LEU A 194 10.52 -12.06 11.95
C LEU A 194 11.48 -12.83 11.05
N ASP A 195 11.00 -13.32 9.89
CA ASP A 195 11.81 -13.95 8.84
C ASP A 195 12.90 -13.00 8.36
N TRP A 196 12.55 -11.73 8.11
CA TRP A 196 13.51 -10.74 7.65
C TRP A 196 14.55 -10.37 8.70
N LEU A 197 14.16 -10.27 9.97
CA LEU A 197 15.09 -10.01 11.06
C LEU A 197 16.11 -11.14 11.18
N GLU A 198 15.65 -12.39 11.12
CA GLU A 198 16.51 -13.57 11.16
C GLU A 198 17.45 -13.64 9.94
N ASP A 199 16.96 -13.32 8.74
CA ASP A 199 17.77 -13.22 7.51
C ASP A 199 18.83 -12.12 7.64
N ALA A 200 18.49 -10.96 8.20
CA ALA A 200 19.42 -9.86 8.42
C ALA A 200 20.56 -10.25 9.36
N PHE A 201 20.27 -10.97 10.46
CA PHE A 201 21.31 -11.49 11.34
C PHE A 201 22.21 -12.52 10.65
N LYS A 202 21.64 -13.44 9.86
CA LYS A 202 22.41 -14.44 9.10
C LYS A 202 23.34 -13.80 8.06
N ARG A 203 22.98 -12.64 7.52
CA ARG A 203 23.78 -11.86 6.56
C ARG A 203 24.74 -10.86 7.24
N ASP A 204 24.75 -10.79 8.57
CA ASP A 204 25.49 -9.79 9.35
C ASP A 204 25.15 -8.33 8.96
N GLU A 205 23.87 -8.08 8.65
CA GLU A 205 23.37 -6.76 8.24
C GLU A 205 22.72 -6.01 9.41
N GLN A 206 23.54 -5.58 10.37
CA GLN A 206 23.08 -4.96 11.63
C GLN A 206 22.15 -3.75 11.42
N ASN A 207 22.43 -2.91 10.42
CA ASN A 207 21.58 -1.76 10.10
C ASN A 207 20.18 -2.19 9.66
N LEU A 208 20.07 -3.24 8.84
CA LEU A 208 18.78 -3.75 8.40
C LEU A 208 18.06 -4.41 9.57
N ALA A 209 18.76 -5.22 10.37
CA ALA A 209 18.20 -5.86 11.55
C ALA A 209 17.57 -4.82 12.50
N GLY A 210 18.26 -3.70 12.77
CA GLY A 210 17.72 -2.63 13.59
C GLY A 210 16.49 -1.95 13.00
N VAL A 211 16.46 -1.73 11.68
CA VAL A 211 15.27 -1.16 11.01
C VAL A 211 14.08 -2.13 11.07
N VAL A 212 14.30 -3.42 10.84
CA VAL A 212 13.25 -4.45 10.91
C VAL A 212 12.73 -4.61 12.35
N ALA A 213 13.62 -4.66 13.34
CA ALA A 213 13.25 -4.73 14.76
C ALA A 213 12.42 -3.52 15.18
N ALA A 214 12.78 -2.30 14.72
CA ALA A 214 11.97 -1.10 14.94
C ALA A 214 10.59 -1.21 14.27
N GLY A 215 10.50 -1.88 13.11
CA GLY A 215 9.24 -2.21 12.45
C GLY A 215 8.33 -3.10 13.29
N LEU A 216 8.87 -4.19 13.86
CA LEU A 216 8.15 -5.09 14.77
C LEU A 216 7.61 -4.34 16.00
N VAL A 217 8.43 -3.48 16.61
CA VAL A 217 8.01 -2.61 17.72
C VAL A 217 6.89 -1.66 17.29
N ASN A 218 7.05 -0.97 16.16
CA ASN A 218 6.05 -0.03 15.65
C ASN A 218 4.73 -0.72 15.32
N TYR A 219 4.77 -1.90 14.72
CA TYR A 219 3.59 -2.64 14.32
C TYR A 219 2.73 -2.99 15.54
N ARG A 220 3.37 -3.42 16.63
CA ARG A 220 2.70 -3.64 17.92
C ARG A 220 2.21 -2.33 18.54
N ARG A 221 3.03 -1.28 18.56
CA ARG A 221 2.69 0.02 19.15
C ARG A 221 1.46 0.68 18.51
N CYS A 222 1.33 0.54 17.19
CA CYS A 222 0.24 1.14 16.42
C CYS A 222 -1.01 0.25 16.36
N ALA A 223 -0.97 -0.95 16.94
CA ALA A 223 -2.12 -1.84 17.00
C ALA A 223 -3.21 -1.28 17.93
N GLN A 224 -4.46 -1.34 17.49
CA GLN A 224 -5.62 -0.89 18.27
C GLN A 224 -6.14 -1.98 19.23
N SER A 225 -5.69 -3.21 19.09
CA SER A 225 -6.09 -4.35 19.90
C SER A 225 -4.92 -5.30 20.18
N ASP A 226 -5.12 -6.21 21.14
CA ASP A 226 -4.17 -7.27 21.45
C ASP A 226 -4.36 -8.54 20.62
N VAL A 227 -5.08 -8.44 19.51
CA VAL A 227 -5.41 -9.56 18.63
C VAL A 227 -4.48 -9.57 17.43
N VAL A 228 -3.87 -10.72 17.16
CA VAL A 228 -3.18 -11.03 15.93
C VAL A 228 -4.18 -11.73 15.01
N GLU A 229 -4.57 -11.04 13.95
CA GLU A 229 -5.53 -11.50 12.97
C GLU A 229 -4.84 -12.41 11.95
N ASP A 230 -5.46 -13.56 11.66
CA ASP A 230 -5.08 -14.43 10.56
C ASP A 230 -6.21 -14.47 9.54
N SER A 231 -5.87 -14.29 8.27
CA SER A 231 -6.86 -14.17 7.21
C SER A 231 -6.28 -14.37 5.83
N GLU A 232 -7.11 -14.83 4.91
CA GLU A 232 -6.81 -14.84 3.48
C GLU A 232 -7.66 -13.80 2.75
N ARG A 233 -7.10 -13.22 1.70
CA ARG A 233 -7.78 -12.31 0.80
C ARG A 233 -8.52 -13.08 -0.27
N VAL A 234 -9.76 -12.68 -0.50
CA VAL A 234 -10.58 -13.21 -1.58
C VAL A 234 -10.52 -12.19 -2.72
N PHE A 235 -9.67 -12.46 -3.70
CA PHE A 235 -9.53 -11.62 -4.88
C PHE A 235 -10.76 -11.71 -5.80
N ASN A 236 -10.95 -10.74 -6.71
CA ASN A 236 -12.05 -10.69 -7.68
C ASN A 236 -13.47 -10.62 -7.07
N ARG A 237 -13.74 -9.64 -6.23
CA ARG A 237 -15.10 -9.43 -5.69
C ARG A 237 -15.63 -8.04 -6.02
N PRO A 238 -16.94 -7.93 -6.35
CA PRO A 238 -17.55 -6.65 -6.68
C PRO A 238 -17.63 -5.69 -5.49
N ILE A 239 -17.65 -6.21 -4.25
CA ILE A 239 -17.72 -5.39 -3.03
C ILE A 239 -16.45 -5.62 -2.21
N LEU A 240 -15.50 -4.68 -2.31
CA LEU A 240 -14.19 -4.75 -1.64
C LEU A 240 -14.35 -4.73 -0.11
N SER A 241 -15.31 -3.94 0.37
CA SER A 241 -15.59 -3.67 1.78
C SER A 241 -16.26 -4.82 2.56
N GLU A 242 -17.00 -5.73 1.91
CA GLU A 242 -17.82 -6.73 2.62
C GLU A 242 -17.30 -8.17 2.51
N PHE A 243 -16.67 -8.55 1.38
CA PHE A 243 -16.35 -9.95 1.07
C PHE A 243 -14.89 -10.19 0.68
N GLY A 244 -14.00 -9.24 0.98
CA GLY A 244 -12.60 -9.29 0.57
C GLY A 244 -11.69 -10.14 1.46
N VAL A 245 -12.20 -10.71 2.55
CA VAL A 245 -11.39 -11.41 3.56
C VAL A 245 -12.10 -12.67 4.05
N ARG A 246 -11.38 -13.80 4.03
CA ARG A 246 -11.73 -15.03 4.74
C ARG A 246 -10.95 -15.05 6.07
N PRO A 247 -11.58 -14.75 7.21
CA PRO A 247 -10.92 -14.86 8.49
C PRO A 247 -10.55 -16.33 8.75
N LEU A 248 -9.35 -16.54 9.28
CA LEU A 248 -8.88 -17.83 9.80
C LEU A 248 -9.00 -17.79 11.33
N MET A 249 -8.02 -18.33 12.04
CA MET A 249 -8.03 -18.39 13.50
C MET A 249 -7.22 -17.23 14.08
N PRO A 250 -7.85 -16.16 14.59
CA PRO A 250 -7.13 -15.11 15.29
C PRO A 250 -6.59 -15.66 16.62
N GLN A 251 -5.51 -15.05 17.12
CA GLN A 251 -4.95 -15.35 18.43
C GLN A 251 -4.59 -14.08 19.19
N SER A 252 -4.38 -14.18 20.50
CA SER A 252 -3.80 -13.04 21.25
C SER A 252 -2.34 -12.84 20.85
N PHE A 253 -1.84 -11.61 20.99
CA PHE A 253 -0.44 -11.32 20.78
C PHE A 253 0.46 -12.14 21.71
N GLY A 254 0.07 -12.32 22.98
CA GLY A 254 0.81 -13.18 23.92
C GLY A 254 0.95 -14.63 23.46
N ASN A 255 -0.10 -15.21 22.86
CA ASN A 255 -0.02 -16.57 22.30
C ASN A 255 0.92 -16.62 21.08
N PHE A 256 0.85 -15.62 20.20
CA PHE A 256 1.77 -15.48 19.07
C PHE A 256 3.23 -15.38 19.53
N VAL A 257 3.49 -14.59 20.57
CA VAL A 257 4.83 -14.44 21.16
C VAL A 257 5.32 -15.75 21.78
N GLU A 258 4.48 -16.47 22.52
CA GLU A 258 4.88 -17.75 23.11
C GLU A 258 5.13 -18.83 22.03
N GLU A 259 4.37 -18.84 20.94
CA GLU A 259 4.60 -19.68 19.74
C GLU A 259 6.02 -19.42 19.14
N HIS A 260 6.47 -18.16 19.17
CA HIS A 260 7.74 -17.73 18.57
C HIS A 260 8.89 -17.58 19.56
N LYS A 261 8.69 -17.86 20.85
CA LYS A 261 9.68 -17.58 21.90
C LYS A 261 11.01 -18.28 21.67
N ALA A 262 11.01 -19.55 21.29
CA ALA A 262 12.24 -20.28 21.01
C ALA A 262 13.01 -19.67 19.83
N ARG A 263 12.29 -19.13 18.83
CA ARG A 263 12.88 -18.44 17.69
C ARG A 263 13.50 -17.12 18.10
N LEU A 264 12.77 -16.33 18.88
CA LEU A 264 13.22 -15.04 19.42
C LEU A 264 14.47 -15.18 20.30
N LEU A 265 14.52 -16.18 21.17
CA LEU A 265 15.69 -16.44 22.02
C LEU A 265 16.92 -16.91 21.23
N ARG A 266 16.74 -17.70 20.16
CA ARG A 266 17.86 -18.03 19.26
C ARG A 266 18.44 -16.79 18.57
N MET A 267 17.59 -15.90 18.06
CA MET A 267 18.07 -14.65 17.45
C MET A 267 18.82 -13.78 18.45
N LEU A 268 18.43 -13.78 19.74
CA LEU A 268 19.20 -13.10 20.79
C LEU A 268 20.60 -13.72 20.98
N GLU A 269 20.72 -15.04 20.94
CA GLU A 269 22.02 -15.74 21.05
C GLU A 269 22.91 -15.53 19.82
N GLU A 270 22.30 -15.39 18.65
CA GLU A 270 22.97 -15.17 17.35
C GLU A 270 23.31 -13.70 17.09
N GLU A 271 22.72 -12.76 17.83
CA GLU A 271 22.96 -11.34 17.67
C GLU A 271 24.42 -10.99 18.02
N THR A 272 25.09 -10.34 17.07
CA THR A 272 26.49 -9.91 17.21
C THR A 272 26.59 -8.40 17.04
N GLY A 273 27.68 -7.81 17.55
CA GLY A 273 27.91 -6.36 17.50
C GLY A 273 27.59 -5.64 18.81
N ASP A 274 28.02 -4.37 18.87
CA ASP A 274 27.94 -3.55 20.09
C ASP A 274 26.54 -2.94 20.29
N GLU A 275 25.79 -2.73 19.22
CA GLU A 275 24.43 -2.17 19.23
C GLU A 275 23.37 -3.28 19.09
N GLN A 276 23.03 -3.90 20.23
CA GLN A 276 22.07 -5.01 20.29
C GLN A 276 20.61 -4.53 20.24
N VAL A 277 19.82 -5.08 19.32
CA VAL A 277 18.40 -4.76 19.10
C VAL A 277 17.45 -5.82 19.67
N MET A 278 17.89 -7.08 19.78
CA MET A 278 17.07 -8.15 20.33
C MET A 278 16.67 -7.92 21.79
N PRO A 279 17.57 -7.52 22.73
CA PRO A 279 17.18 -7.24 24.11
C PRO A 279 16.03 -6.23 24.21
N LEU A 280 16.07 -5.19 23.38
CA LEU A 280 15.04 -4.14 23.33
C LEU A 280 13.72 -4.67 22.77
N LEU A 281 13.77 -5.46 21.69
CA LEU A 281 12.59 -6.09 21.10
C LEU A 281 11.92 -7.04 22.10
N LEU A 282 12.69 -7.91 22.77
CA LEU A 282 12.18 -8.87 23.75
C LEU A 282 11.55 -8.16 24.95
N GLN A 283 12.20 -7.10 25.45
CA GLN A 283 11.62 -6.26 26.49
C GLN A 283 10.28 -5.66 26.05
N TYR A 284 10.21 -5.14 24.82
CA TYR A 284 8.98 -4.54 24.29
C TYR A 284 7.85 -5.55 24.08
N TRP A 285 8.19 -6.81 23.82
CA TRP A 285 7.24 -7.91 23.63
C TRP A 285 6.98 -8.71 24.91
N ASP A 286 7.42 -8.21 26.07
CA ASP A 286 7.27 -8.86 27.38
C ASP A 286 7.83 -10.30 27.42
N VAL A 287 8.89 -10.57 26.65
CA VAL A 287 9.58 -11.87 26.63
C VAL A 287 10.68 -11.86 27.71
N PRO A 288 10.60 -12.74 28.73
CA PRO A 288 11.61 -12.79 29.78
C PRO A 288 12.93 -13.34 29.24
N VAL A 289 14.00 -12.53 29.36
CA VAL A 289 15.39 -12.94 29.15
C VAL A 289 15.93 -13.43 30.49
N LYS A 290 16.33 -14.69 30.58
CA LYS A 290 16.92 -15.28 31.79
C LYS A 290 18.43 -15.29 31.71
#